data_AF-A0AAE7U6Y8-F1
#
_entry.id   AF-A0AAE7U6Y8-F1
#
_cell.length_a   1.000
_cell.length_b   1.000
_cell.length_c   1.000
_cell.angle_alpha   90.00
_cell.angle_beta   90.00
_cell.angle_gamma   90.00
#
_symmetry.space_group_name_H-M   'P 1'
#
loop_
_entity.id
_entity.type
_entity.pdbx_description
1 polymer ?
#
loop_
_entity_poly.entity_id
_entity_poly.type
_entity_poly.pdbx_seq_one_letter_code
_entity_poly.pdbx_strand_id
1 'polypeptide(L)'
;MSLSEQLCKFVERRFKYLTDIWYFEHVETTLGEILDSKDLSGDLSADKEVDTFTYFSMTLDDEHVYPFIVQDDKQIIAMGYIEEEELKLIYLTDGKSIFVDELHLLDTNKECVQNETVG
;
A
#
# COMPACT_ATOMS: atom_id res chain seq x y z
N MET A 1 15.19 6.62 -1.57
CA MET A 1 13.72 6.73 -1.57
C MET A 1 13.21 5.84 -0.45
N SER A 2 12.39 6.36 0.46
CA SER A 2 11.74 5.53 1.48
C SER A 2 10.73 4.58 0.84
N LEU A 3 10.20 3.61 1.60
CA LEU A 3 9.15 2.73 1.08
C LEU A 3 7.83 3.50 0.85
N SER A 4 7.50 4.45 1.75
CA SER A 4 6.34 5.33 1.58
C SER A 4 6.43 6.17 0.31
N GLU A 5 7.60 6.75 0.02
CA GLU A 5 7.82 7.48 -1.23
C GLU A 5 7.65 6.59 -2.47
N GLN A 6 8.14 5.35 -2.41
CA GLN A 6 7.97 4.37 -3.51
C GLN A 6 6.49 4.01 -3.72
N LEU A 7 5.73 3.82 -2.63
CA LEU A 7 4.30 3.55 -2.68
C LEU A 7 3.52 4.73 -3.27
N CYS A 8 3.74 5.94 -2.78
CA CYS A 8 3.13 7.15 -3.33
C CYS A 8 3.44 7.31 -4.82
N LYS A 9 4.71 7.11 -5.21
CA LYS A 9 5.12 7.15 -6.62
C LYS A 9 4.43 6.07 -7.46
N PHE A 10 4.25 4.86 -6.91
CA PHE A 10 3.51 3.79 -7.57
C PHE A 10 2.06 4.20 -7.83
N VAL A 11 1.37 4.77 -6.84
CA VAL A 11 0.00 5.28 -7.00
C VAL A 11 -0.07 6.39 -8.04
N GLU A 12 0.83 7.38 -7.99
CA GLU A 12 0.90 8.43 -9.03
C GLU A 12 1.00 7.85 -10.45
N ARG A 13 1.84 6.83 -10.66
CA ARG A 13 1.99 6.17 -11.97
C ARG A 13 0.76 5.37 -12.35
N ARG A 14 0.26 4.55 -11.42
CA ARG A 14 -0.86 3.61 -11.64
C ARG A 14 -2.15 4.33 -12.07
N PHE A 15 -2.34 5.55 -11.58
CA PHE A 15 -3.51 6.36 -11.90
C PHE A 15 -3.19 7.57 -12.78
N LYS A 16 -1.93 7.70 -13.26
CA LYS A 16 -1.48 8.72 -14.23
C LYS A 16 -1.60 10.17 -13.73
N TYR A 17 -1.27 10.40 -12.46
CA TYR A 17 -1.22 11.75 -11.88
C TYR A 17 0.17 12.37 -11.92
N LEU A 18 0.18 13.68 -12.08
CA LEU A 18 1.39 14.48 -11.93
C LEU A 18 1.66 14.70 -10.44
N THR A 19 2.93 14.56 -10.08
CA THR A 19 3.50 14.75 -8.74
C THR A 19 2.69 15.69 -7.84
N ASP A 20 2.17 15.16 -6.74
CA ASP A 20 1.43 15.95 -5.74
C ASP A 20 2.23 16.06 -4.43
N ILE A 21 1.81 16.99 -3.57
CA ILE A 21 2.27 17.06 -2.19
C ILE A 21 1.50 15.99 -1.41
N TRP A 22 2.23 15.02 -0.89
CA TRP A 22 1.67 13.95 -0.07
C TRP A 22 1.61 14.35 1.40
N TYR A 23 0.46 14.08 2.00
CA TYR A 23 0.23 14.13 3.44
C TYR A 23 -0.03 12.71 3.94
N PHE A 24 0.03 12.52 5.26
CA PHE A 24 -0.38 11.27 5.86
C PHE A 24 -1.07 11.50 7.20
N GLU A 25 -1.98 10.59 7.51
CA GLU A 25 -2.58 10.43 8.82
C GLU A 25 -2.03 9.16 9.47
N HIS A 26 -1.76 9.22 10.77
CA HIS A 26 -1.34 8.09 11.57
C HIS A 26 -2.42 7.76 12.59
N VAL A 27 -2.88 6.51 12.59
CA VAL A 27 -3.94 6.01 13.48
C VAL A 27 -3.52 4.67 14.08
N GLU A 28 -3.63 4.55 15.40
CA GLU A 28 -3.58 3.27 16.12
C GLU A 28 -4.97 2.60 16.04
N THR A 29 -5.01 1.36 15.58
CA THR A 29 -6.26 0.63 15.27
C THR A 29 -6.01 -0.88 15.39
N THR A 30 -6.95 -1.72 14.95
CA THR A 30 -6.81 -3.17 14.91
C THR A 30 -6.80 -3.70 13.47
N LEU A 31 -6.16 -4.84 13.23
CA LEU A 31 -6.14 -5.44 11.89
C LEU A 31 -7.54 -5.72 11.32
N GLY A 32 -8.51 -6.05 12.18
CA GLY A 32 -9.89 -6.30 11.77
C GLY A 32 -10.65 -5.07 11.30
N GLU A 33 -10.16 -3.86 11.59
CA GLU A 33 -10.72 -2.61 11.06
C GLU A 33 -10.15 -2.26 9.67
N ILE A 34 -9.06 -2.91 9.24
CA ILE A 34 -8.34 -2.63 8.00
C ILE A 34 -8.53 -3.74 6.96
N LEU A 35 -8.42 -5.00 7.40
CA LEU A 35 -8.38 -6.18 6.53
C LEU A 35 -9.69 -6.94 6.59
N ASP A 36 -10.09 -7.50 5.44
CA ASP A 36 -11.20 -8.45 5.39
C ASP A 36 -10.85 -9.72 6.18
N SER A 37 -11.85 -10.35 6.79
CA SER A 37 -11.69 -11.63 7.49
C SER A 37 -11.04 -12.75 6.66
N LYS A 38 -11.11 -12.66 5.33
CA LYS A 38 -10.48 -13.62 4.40
C LYS A 38 -8.95 -13.46 4.32
N ASP A 39 -8.44 -12.26 4.59
CA ASP A 39 -7.02 -11.91 4.52
C ASP A 39 -6.33 -12.13 5.89
N LEU A 40 -7.12 -12.21 6.95
CA LEU A 40 -6.66 -12.62 8.29
C LEU A 40 -6.33 -14.12 8.31
N SER A 41 -5.04 -14.43 8.31
CA SER A 41 -4.53 -15.80 8.34
C SER A 41 -3.20 -15.88 9.11
N GLY A 42 -2.79 -17.10 9.47
CA GLY A 42 -1.60 -17.31 10.29
C GLY A 42 -1.73 -16.63 11.66
N ASP A 43 -0.74 -15.81 12.01
CA ASP A 43 -0.74 -15.05 13.27
C ASP A 43 -1.38 -13.64 13.16
N LEU A 44 -2.04 -13.32 12.03
CA LEU A 44 -2.79 -12.07 11.84
C LEU A 44 -4.18 -12.16 12.50
N SER A 45 -4.24 -11.86 13.80
CA SER A 45 -5.52 -11.77 14.54
C SER A 45 -6.23 -10.45 14.25
N ALA A 46 -7.57 -10.49 14.15
CA ALA A 46 -8.40 -9.29 13.99
C ALA A 46 -8.18 -8.27 15.11
N ASP A 47 -8.03 -8.74 16.35
CA ASP A 47 -7.85 -7.88 17.54
C ASP A 47 -6.41 -7.37 17.72
N LYS A 48 -5.51 -7.64 16.77
CA LYS A 48 -4.12 -7.21 16.87
C LYS A 48 -4.03 -5.70 16.67
N GLU A 49 -3.55 -4.99 17.68
CA GLU A 49 -3.27 -3.56 17.63
C GLU A 49 -2.09 -3.27 16.70
N VAL A 50 -2.23 -2.26 15.85
CA VAL A 50 -1.28 -1.88 14.80
C VAL A 50 -1.28 -0.38 14.57
N ASP A 51 -0.16 0.12 14.05
CA ASP A 51 -0.04 1.48 13.53
C ASP A 51 -0.40 1.50 12.05
N THR A 52 -1.28 2.41 11.64
CA THR A 52 -1.62 2.64 10.24
C THR A 52 -1.19 4.03 9.78
N PHE A 53 -0.59 4.08 8.60
CA PHE A 53 -0.18 5.32 7.95
C PHE A 53 -0.93 5.41 6.62
N THR A 54 -1.96 6.23 6.58
CA THR A 54 -2.78 6.45 5.37
C THR A 54 -2.34 7.74 4.70
N TYR A 55 -1.91 7.63 3.46
CA TYR A 55 -1.40 8.73 2.66
C TYR A 55 -2.51 9.28 1.79
N PHE A 56 -2.53 10.60 1.64
CA PHE A 56 -3.48 11.29 0.78
C PHE A 56 -2.84 12.51 0.13
N SER A 57 -3.43 12.93 -0.97
CA SER A 57 -3.13 14.18 -1.66
C SER A 57 -4.43 14.83 -2.06
N MET A 58 -4.46 16.16 -2.23
CA MET A 58 -5.71 16.85 -2.58
C MET A 58 -6.29 16.34 -3.90
N THR A 59 -5.43 15.94 -4.85
CA THR A 59 -5.87 15.42 -6.15
C THR A 59 -6.48 14.03 -6.05
N LEU A 60 -5.89 13.14 -5.24
CA LEU A 60 -6.35 11.75 -5.12
C LEU A 60 -7.50 11.56 -4.13
N ASP A 61 -7.70 12.51 -3.22
CA ASP A 61 -8.86 12.50 -2.31
C ASP A 61 -10.17 12.61 -3.10
N ASP A 62 -10.19 13.44 -4.15
CA ASP A 62 -11.33 13.56 -5.09
C ASP A 62 -11.61 12.26 -5.86
N GLU A 63 -10.63 11.35 -5.93
CA GLU A 63 -10.72 10.08 -6.63
C GLU A 63 -10.82 8.87 -5.69
N HIS A 64 -10.87 9.13 -4.39
CA HIS A 64 -10.99 8.11 -3.36
C HIS A 64 -9.88 7.05 -3.42
N VAL A 65 -8.63 7.50 -3.66
CA VAL A 65 -7.44 6.64 -3.67
C VAL A 65 -6.53 6.93 -2.48
N TYR A 66 -6.37 5.94 -1.60
CA TYR A 66 -5.65 6.09 -0.32
C TYR A 66 -4.59 5.01 -0.13
N PRO A 67 -3.33 5.25 -0.52
CA PRO A 67 -2.22 4.36 -0.18
C PRO A 67 -2.04 4.24 1.33
N PHE A 68 -1.69 3.07 1.82
CA PHE A 68 -1.49 2.83 3.24
C PHE A 68 -0.33 1.88 3.54
N ILE A 69 0.24 2.04 4.74
CA ILE A 69 1.21 1.13 5.35
C ILE A 69 0.71 0.75 6.75
N VAL A 70 0.75 -0.53 7.08
CA VAL A 70 0.41 -1.06 8.41
C VAL A 70 1.67 -1.61 9.07
N GLN A 71 1.91 -1.22 10.32
CA GLN A 71 3.05 -1.65 11.11
C GLN A 71 2.63 -2.31 12.43
N ASP A 72 3.39 -3.32 12.83
CA ASP A 72 3.39 -3.92 14.16
C ASP A 72 4.82 -3.81 14.72
N ASP A 73 4.98 -3.10 15.83
CA ASP A 73 6.29 -2.76 16.43
C ASP A 73 7.36 -2.35 15.39
N LYS A 74 7.01 -1.40 14.53
CA LYS A 74 7.83 -0.86 13.42
C LYS A 74 8.14 -1.84 12.28
N GLN A 75 7.70 -3.09 12.36
CA GLN A 75 7.73 -4.03 11.24
C GLN A 75 6.52 -3.78 10.34
N ILE A 76 6.76 -3.60 9.04
CA ILE A 76 5.67 -3.53 8.06
C ILE A 76 5.06 -4.91 7.90
N ILE A 77 3.76 -5.01 8.16
CA ILE A 77 3.01 -6.26 8.05
C ILE A 77 1.99 -6.23 6.90
N ALA A 78 1.53 -5.04 6.51
CA ALA A 78 0.70 -4.87 5.32
C ALA A 78 1.00 -3.55 4.61
N MET A 79 0.79 -3.52 3.31
CA MET A 79 0.90 -2.31 2.49
C MET A 79 0.01 -2.45 1.27
N GLY A 80 -0.59 -1.35 0.85
CA GLY A 80 -1.51 -1.34 -0.27
C GLY A 80 -2.07 0.04 -0.57
N TYR A 81 -3.21 0.05 -1.24
CA TYR A 81 -4.04 1.24 -1.42
C TYR A 81 -5.51 0.84 -1.41
N ILE A 82 -6.37 1.78 -1.02
CA ILE A 82 -7.82 1.69 -1.20
C ILE A 82 -8.16 2.45 -2.48
N GLU A 83 -9.00 1.89 -3.34
CA GLU A 83 -9.53 2.50 -4.57
C GLU A 83 -11.05 2.28 -4.57
N GLU A 84 -11.85 3.36 -4.53
CA GLU A 84 -13.32 3.27 -4.47
C GLU A 84 -13.83 2.27 -3.42
N GLU A 85 -13.30 2.35 -2.19
CA GLU A 85 -13.59 1.44 -1.06
C GLU A 85 -13.04 0.01 -1.18
N GLU A 86 -12.39 -0.35 -2.30
CA GLU A 86 -11.78 -1.66 -2.47
C GLU A 86 -10.33 -1.69 -1.96
N LEU A 87 -10.05 -2.61 -1.03
CA LEU A 87 -8.71 -2.87 -0.53
C LEU A 87 -7.85 -3.59 -1.59
N LYS A 88 -6.73 -2.99 -1.99
CA LYS A 88 -5.72 -3.59 -2.87
C LYS A 88 -4.40 -3.79 -2.11
N LEU A 89 -4.04 -5.04 -1.86
CA LEU A 89 -2.80 -5.40 -1.17
C LEU A 89 -1.62 -5.51 -2.14
N ILE A 90 -0.50 -4.91 -1.75
CA ILE A 90 0.82 -5.08 -2.40
C ILE A 90 1.70 -6.01 -1.56
N TYR A 91 1.57 -5.96 -0.24
CA TYR A 91 2.35 -6.79 0.66
C TYR A 91 1.51 -7.18 1.88
N LEU A 92 1.64 -8.43 2.31
CA LEU A 92 1.01 -8.95 3.52
C LEU A 92 1.86 -10.07 4.13
N THR A 93 2.18 -9.96 5.42
CA THR A 93 2.91 -10.97 6.20
C THR A 93 2.43 -11.02 7.64
N ASP A 94 2.53 -12.19 8.28
CA ASP A 94 2.41 -12.32 9.74
C ASP A 94 3.78 -12.18 10.46
N GLY A 95 4.83 -11.78 9.74
CA GLY A 95 6.21 -11.70 10.22
C GLY A 95 6.98 -13.02 10.12
N LYS A 96 6.31 -14.15 9.87
CA LYS A 96 6.93 -15.48 9.67
C LYS A 96 6.78 -15.96 8.22
N SER A 97 5.62 -15.73 7.64
CA SER A 97 5.21 -16.13 6.30
C SER A 97 4.73 -14.91 5.53
N ILE A 98 5.02 -14.88 4.23
CA ILE A 98 4.53 -13.84 3.33
C ILE A 98 3.34 -14.41 2.56
N PHE A 99 2.19 -13.74 2.65
CA PHE A 99 0.94 -14.14 1.99
C PHE A 99 0.73 -13.40 0.67
N VAL A 100 1.19 -12.14 0.59
CA VAL A 100 1.17 -11.32 -0.62
C VAL A 100 2.55 -10.66 -0.76
N ASP A 101 3.17 -10.78 -1.94
CA ASP A 101 4.44 -10.13 -2.27
C ASP A 101 4.44 -9.60 -3.71
N GLU A 102 3.95 -8.38 -3.85
CA GLU A 102 3.92 -7.61 -5.10
C GLU A 102 4.86 -6.39 -4.99
N LEU A 103 5.86 -6.42 -4.10
CA LEU A 103 6.79 -5.30 -3.86
C LEU A 103 7.53 -4.88 -5.13
N HIS A 104 7.65 -5.78 -6.10
CA HIS A 104 8.25 -5.50 -7.40
C HIS A 104 7.48 -4.46 -8.22
N LEU A 105 6.19 -4.22 -7.94
CA LEU A 105 5.38 -3.16 -8.57
C LEU A 105 5.84 -1.75 -8.18
N LEU A 106 6.51 -1.63 -7.03
CA LEU A 106 7.04 -0.36 -6.55
C LEU A 106 8.30 0.08 -7.33
N ASP A 107 8.99 -0.87 -7.98
CA ASP A 107 10.24 -0.62 -8.69
C ASP A 107 9.99 0.16 -10.00
N THR A 108 10.34 1.44 -9.96
CA THR A 108 10.28 2.36 -11.11
C THR A 108 11.23 2.00 -12.25
N ASN A 109 12.24 1.14 -12.02
CA ASN A 109 13.24 0.83 -13.03
C ASN A 109 12.79 -0.25 -14.03
N LYS A 110 11.71 -0.98 -13.76
CA LYS A 110 11.24 -2.07 -14.63
C LYS A 110 10.27 -1.63 -15.74
N GLU A 111 9.68 -0.43 -15.64
CA GLU A 111 8.77 0.08 -16.68
C GLU A 111 9.49 0.62 -17.93
N CYS A 112 10.83 0.66 -17.95
CA CYS A 112 11.60 1.18 -19.09
C CYS A 112 11.89 0.14 -20.20
N VAL A 113 11.48 -1.13 -20.07
CA VAL A 113 11.82 -2.19 -21.05
C VAL A 113 10.59 -2.77 -21.73
N GLN A 114 9.69 -1.94 -22.25
CA GLN A 114 8.71 -2.37 -23.28
C GLN A 114 8.34 -1.22 -24.22
N ASN A 115 9.32 -0.67 -24.96
CA ASN A 115 9.05 0.13 -26.16
C ASN A 115 10.26 0.13 -27.12
N GLU A 116 10.85 -1.04 -27.38
CA GLU A 116 11.72 -1.21 -28.55
C GLU A 116 11.52 -2.61 -29.13
N THR A 117 10.45 -2.85 -29.89
CA THR A 117 10.45 -3.87 -30.95
C THR A 117 9.37 -3.57 -32.01
N VAL A 118 9.83 -2.98 -33.12
CA VAL A 118 9.47 -3.24 -34.53
C VAL A 118 8.12 -2.74 -35.07
N GLY A 119 8.26 -1.80 -36.01
CA GLY A 119 7.33 -1.45 -37.09
C GLY A 119 8.04 -0.54 -38.07
#